data_AF-A0A1Y0KSQ5-F1
#
_entry.id   AF-A0A1Y0KSQ5-F1
#
_cell.length_a   1.000
_cell.length_b   1.000
_cell.length_c   1.000
_cell.angle_alpha   90.00
_cell.angle_beta   90.00
_cell.angle_gamma   90.00
#
_symmetry.space_group_name_H-M   'P 1'
#
loop_
_entity.id
_entity.type
_entity.pdbx_description
1 polymer ?
#
loop_
_entity_poly.entity_id
_entity_poly.type
_entity_poly.pdbx_seq_one_letter_code
_entity_poly.pdbx_strand_id
1 'polypeptide(L)'
;MDSEFNLADELAKQPQILEMLGNLLMKGGREDYIGAVLCLRGTLYFKEAHTPLVREALCQCFDEFKRIAEPHLTWLWREEPPEGKPLTAYADAKPLREMLGNMDENYPLTFYYTSGKKSNDASAWFFEIFAQAAWESKIGDDLSVLEFSIPLLYQEQNPLNFLCLFLDFARRLAPEQGYAGHAFNLSVTNRDDNEPTEAFMAARMPSLDVGTAGLLTNTPEFQPTKIKTVSWLTVLDQPRLDLAGGLDTLRAQLPASHFAFYEYGAGVVIQAGAYPSGGDGEDPKPAAYVLLNHVLKSIRYETVGSLHGGSHDGELRLVGWSADQWLKRLDVDDADIPAWRAKLLSNEPHLDATNTLPERL
;
A
#
# COMPACT_ATOMS: atom_id res chain seq x y z
N MET A 1 12.15 35.81 -9.12
CA MET A 1 10.99 35.05 -8.64
C MET A 1 11.11 33.71 -9.32
N ASP A 2 11.78 32.77 -8.66
CA ASP A 2 11.70 31.38 -9.10
C ASP A 2 10.24 30.97 -9.00
N SER A 3 9.69 30.36 -10.05
CA SER A 3 8.32 29.86 -10.00
C SER A 3 8.23 28.85 -8.86
N GLU A 4 7.23 29.01 -8.01
CA GLU A 4 6.87 28.02 -6.99
C GLU A 4 6.81 26.63 -7.63
N PHE A 5 7.53 25.66 -7.05
CA PHE A 5 7.63 24.32 -7.62
C PHE A 5 6.24 23.66 -7.62
N ASN A 6 5.69 23.42 -8.81
CA ASN A 6 4.43 22.71 -8.97
C ASN A 6 4.71 21.25 -9.38
N LEU A 7 4.55 20.33 -8.43
CA LEU A 7 4.81 18.91 -8.65
C LEU A 7 3.95 18.32 -9.79
N ALA A 8 2.68 18.70 -9.87
CA ALA A 8 1.77 18.21 -10.91
C ALA A 8 2.25 18.63 -12.32
N ASP A 9 2.73 19.87 -12.47
CA ASP A 9 3.24 20.37 -13.75
C ASP A 9 4.53 19.64 -14.15
N GLU A 10 5.43 19.37 -13.21
CA GLU A 10 6.67 18.64 -13.49
C GLU A 10 6.40 17.16 -13.82
N LEU A 11 5.51 16.51 -13.08
CA LEU A 11 5.08 15.13 -13.36
C LEU A 11 4.36 15.02 -14.72
N ALA A 12 3.58 16.03 -15.11
CA ALA A 12 2.92 16.06 -16.41
C ALA A 12 3.92 16.20 -17.58
N LYS A 13 5.04 16.92 -17.38
CA LYS A 13 6.10 17.06 -18.38
C LYS A 13 6.96 15.81 -18.51
N GLN A 14 7.21 15.10 -17.41
CA GLN A 14 8.14 13.97 -17.36
C GLN A 14 7.58 12.79 -16.56
N PRO A 15 6.48 12.15 -17.01
CA PRO A 15 5.87 11.04 -16.29
C PRO A 15 6.84 9.86 -16.06
N GLN A 16 7.81 9.67 -16.95
CA GLN A 16 8.83 8.63 -16.87
C GLN A 16 9.83 8.80 -15.71
N ILE A 17 9.86 9.94 -15.02
CA ILE A 17 10.78 10.15 -13.88
C ILE A 17 10.46 9.24 -12.69
N LEU A 18 9.23 8.70 -12.65
CA LEU A 18 8.77 7.75 -11.64
C LEU A 18 9.06 6.29 -12.01
N GLU A 19 9.56 6.03 -13.22
CA GLU A 19 9.81 4.70 -13.75
C GLU A 19 11.28 4.30 -13.58
N MET A 20 11.51 3.08 -13.09
CA MET A 20 12.84 2.47 -12.99
C MET A 20 12.92 1.30 -13.97
N LEU A 21 14.05 1.20 -14.68
CA LEU A 21 14.28 0.10 -15.62
C LEU A 21 14.35 -1.25 -14.89
N GLY A 22 13.88 -2.28 -15.57
CA GLY A 22 13.93 -3.66 -15.11
C GLY A 22 15.35 -4.14 -14.85
N ASN A 23 15.54 -4.99 -13.84
CA ASN A 23 16.82 -5.63 -13.51
C ASN A 23 17.96 -4.64 -13.21
N LEU A 24 17.64 -3.39 -12.85
CA LEU A 24 18.62 -2.30 -12.71
C LEU A 24 19.80 -2.65 -11.77
N LEU A 25 19.51 -3.36 -10.68
CA LEU A 25 20.48 -3.74 -9.65
C LEU A 25 20.80 -5.24 -9.64
N MET A 26 20.44 -5.95 -10.71
CA MET A 26 20.80 -7.37 -10.90
C MET A 26 22.15 -7.50 -11.61
N LYS A 27 22.81 -8.64 -11.46
CA LYS A 27 24.12 -8.94 -12.07
C LYS A 27 24.11 -8.86 -13.61
N GLY A 28 22.98 -9.17 -14.24
CA GLY A 28 22.77 -9.04 -15.68
C GLY A 28 22.65 -7.60 -16.18
N GLY A 29 22.47 -6.65 -15.26
CA GLY A 29 22.20 -5.25 -15.56
C GLY A 29 20.79 -5.00 -16.09
N ARG A 30 20.54 -3.74 -16.42
CA ARG A 30 19.21 -3.26 -16.84
C ARG A 30 18.69 -3.97 -18.10
N GLU A 31 17.39 -4.22 -18.13
CA GLU A 31 16.67 -4.81 -19.25
C GLU A 31 15.62 -3.85 -19.83
N ASP A 32 15.15 -4.15 -21.05
CA ASP A 32 14.17 -3.33 -21.77
C ASP A 32 12.74 -3.63 -21.32
N TYR A 33 12.43 -3.27 -20.08
CA TYR A 33 11.08 -3.18 -19.50
C TYR A 33 11.11 -2.27 -18.27
N ILE A 34 9.95 -1.89 -17.74
CA ILE A 34 9.85 -1.11 -16.51
C ILE A 34 9.78 -2.06 -15.31
N GLY A 35 10.80 -2.01 -14.45
CA GLY A 35 10.93 -2.88 -13.28
C GLY A 35 10.15 -2.42 -12.07
N ALA A 36 10.09 -1.11 -11.88
CA ALA A 36 9.40 -0.49 -10.74
C ALA A 36 8.81 0.86 -11.13
N VAL A 37 7.65 1.22 -10.57
CA VAL A 37 7.03 2.55 -10.73
C VAL A 37 6.63 3.12 -9.38
N LEU A 38 7.07 4.35 -9.07
CA LEU A 38 6.64 5.05 -7.85
C LEU A 38 5.18 5.50 -7.99
N CYS A 39 4.37 5.15 -7.00
CA CYS A 39 2.92 5.39 -7.00
C CYS A 39 2.40 5.65 -5.58
N LEU A 40 1.11 5.96 -5.48
CA LEU A 40 0.38 5.95 -4.22
C LEU A 40 -0.39 4.62 -4.15
N ARG A 41 -0.01 3.74 -3.23
CA ARG A 41 -0.60 2.40 -3.05
C ARG A 41 -1.30 2.28 -1.71
N GLY A 42 -2.44 1.59 -1.71
CA GLY A 42 -3.15 1.15 -0.52
C GLY A 42 -3.15 -0.36 -0.45
N THR A 43 -2.96 -0.89 0.76
CA THR A 43 -2.93 -2.31 1.08
C THR A 43 -3.91 -2.56 2.22
N LEU A 44 -4.86 -3.48 2.03
CA LEU A 44 -5.84 -3.87 3.03
C LEU A 44 -5.74 -5.39 3.28
N TYR A 45 -5.56 -5.78 4.53
CA TYR A 45 -5.56 -7.17 4.96
C TYR A 45 -6.89 -7.52 5.59
N PHE A 46 -7.61 -8.48 5.02
CA PHE A 46 -8.96 -8.87 5.42
C PHE A 46 -9.11 -10.39 5.41
N LYS A 47 -10.26 -10.89 5.89
CA LYS A 47 -10.54 -12.32 6.03
C LYS A 47 -11.74 -12.77 5.20
N GLU A 48 -11.97 -14.08 5.16
CA GLU A 48 -13.18 -14.68 4.59
C GLU A 48 -13.36 -14.39 3.09
N ALA A 49 -12.27 -14.20 2.36
CA ALA A 49 -12.31 -13.87 0.93
C ALA A 49 -12.94 -14.95 0.04
N HIS A 50 -13.02 -16.18 0.56
CA HIS A 50 -13.72 -17.28 -0.07
C HIS A 50 -15.25 -17.14 -0.04
N THR A 51 -15.80 -16.34 0.89
CA THR A 51 -17.26 -16.21 1.06
C THR A 51 -17.92 -15.41 -0.06
N PRO A 52 -19.18 -15.71 -0.43
CA PRO A 52 -19.89 -14.94 -1.45
C PRO A 52 -20.02 -13.44 -1.12
N LEU A 53 -20.17 -13.09 0.17
CA LEU A 53 -20.30 -11.71 0.61
C LEU A 53 -19.01 -10.91 0.33
N VAL A 54 -17.86 -11.46 0.70
CA VAL A 54 -16.57 -10.79 0.51
C VAL A 54 -16.16 -10.78 -0.97
N ARG A 55 -16.47 -11.83 -1.73
CA ARG A 55 -16.27 -11.83 -3.21
C ARG A 55 -17.10 -10.75 -3.91
N GLU A 56 -18.33 -10.54 -3.47
CA GLU A 56 -19.17 -9.44 -3.95
C GLU A 56 -18.57 -8.07 -3.58
N ALA A 57 -18.09 -7.92 -2.34
CA ALA A 57 -17.41 -6.71 -1.90
C ALA A 57 -16.15 -6.40 -2.74
N LEU A 58 -15.33 -7.41 -3.04
CA LEU A 58 -14.17 -7.29 -3.94
C LEU A 58 -14.57 -6.83 -5.34
N CYS A 59 -15.65 -7.39 -5.91
CA CYS A 59 -16.18 -6.92 -7.19
C CYS A 59 -16.59 -5.45 -7.13
N GLN A 60 -17.25 -5.01 -6.05
CA GLN A 60 -17.64 -3.62 -5.87
C GLN A 60 -16.42 -2.70 -5.73
N CYS A 61 -15.39 -3.12 -5.00
CA CYS A 61 -14.12 -2.38 -4.92
C CYS A 61 -13.51 -2.19 -6.31
N PHE A 62 -13.47 -3.26 -7.11
CA PHE A 62 -12.96 -3.17 -8.48
C PHE A 62 -13.82 -2.29 -9.38
N ASP A 63 -15.16 -2.39 -9.30
CA ASP A 63 -16.08 -1.54 -10.07
C ASP A 63 -15.88 -0.05 -9.77
N GLU A 64 -15.61 0.30 -8.51
CA GLU A 64 -15.32 1.68 -8.09
C GLU A 64 -13.96 2.14 -8.61
N PHE A 65 -12.91 1.31 -8.45
CA PHE A 65 -11.57 1.60 -8.99
C PHE A 65 -11.61 1.80 -10.52
N LYS A 66 -12.37 0.96 -11.23
CA LYS A 66 -12.53 1.03 -12.67
C LYS A 66 -13.07 2.38 -13.15
N ARG A 67 -13.91 3.06 -12.37
CA ARG A 67 -14.44 4.39 -12.76
C ARG A 67 -13.35 5.40 -13.06
N ILE A 68 -12.17 5.24 -12.43
CA ILE A 68 -11.03 6.13 -12.63
C ILE A 68 -9.90 5.48 -13.45
N ALA A 69 -9.75 4.15 -13.38
CA ALA A 69 -8.61 3.45 -13.96
C ALA A 69 -8.88 2.79 -15.32
N GLU A 70 -10.14 2.49 -15.67
CA GLU A 70 -10.49 1.66 -16.83
C GLU A 70 -9.87 2.10 -18.16
N PRO A 71 -9.79 3.41 -18.50
CA PRO A 71 -9.14 3.87 -19.73
C PRO A 71 -7.63 3.55 -19.82
N HIS A 72 -7.01 3.21 -18.68
CA HIS A 72 -5.57 2.96 -18.57
C HIS A 72 -5.22 1.47 -18.49
N LEU A 73 -6.16 0.61 -18.12
CA LEU A 73 -5.90 -0.82 -17.92
C LEU A 73 -5.56 -1.52 -19.24
N THR A 74 -4.45 -2.25 -19.25
CA THR A 74 -3.92 -2.93 -20.44
C THR A 74 -3.89 -4.44 -20.28
N TRP A 75 -3.60 -4.95 -19.08
CA TRP A 75 -3.42 -6.39 -18.84
C TRP A 75 -4.17 -6.87 -17.61
N LEU A 76 -4.61 -8.14 -17.70
CA LEU A 76 -4.98 -8.96 -16.57
C LEU A 76 -3.99 -10.14 -16.51
N TRP A 77 -3.24 -10.22 -15.41
CA TRP A 77 -2.43 -11.38 -15.08
C TRP A 77 -3.05 -12.17 -13.91
N ARG A 78 -2.99 -13.49 -14.01
CA ARG A 78 -3.50 -14.46 -13.04
C ARG A 78 -2.50 -15.60 -12.99
N GLU A 79 -2.13 -16.06 -11.80
CA GLU A 79 -1.02 -17.01 -11.67
C GLU A 79 -1.35 -18.38 -12.27
N GLU A 80 -2.45 -19.00 -11.83
CA GLU A 80 -2.85 -20.34 -12.27
C GLU A 80 -4.35 -20.42 -12.63
N PRO A 81 -4.88 -19.58 -13.55
CA PRO A 81 -6.32 -19.45 -13.76
C PRO A 81 -6.98 -20.81 -14.09
N PRO A 82 -8.20 -21.08 -13.58
CA PRO A 82 -8.85 -22.37 -13.80
C PRO A 82 -9.24 -22.58 -15.27
N GLU A 83 -9.40 -21.47 -16.00
CA GLU A 83 -9.64 -21.42 -17.44
C GLU A 83 -8.85 -20.27 -18.07
N GLY A 84 -8.35 -20.47 -19.28
CA GLY A 84 -7.64 -19.45 -20.05
C GLY A 84 -6.13 -19.46 -19.84
N LYS A 85 -5.47 -18.37 -20.25
CA LYS A 85 -4.03 -18.17 -20.08
C LYS A 85 -3.77 -17.26 -18.89
N PRO A 86 -2.61 -17.39 -18.20
CA PRO A 86 -2.21 -16.50 -17.12
C PRO A 86 -2.30 -15.02 -17.48
N LEU A 87 -1.89 -14.66 -18.70
CA LEU A 87 -1.90 -13.29 -19.18
C LEU A 87 -2.96 -13.10 -20.27
N THR A 88 -3.82 -12.10 -20.09
CA THR A 88 -4.86 -11.69 -21.04
C THR A 88 -4.84 -10.17 -21.21
N ALA A 89 -5.06 -9.66 -22.42
CA ALA A 89 -5.27 -8.22 -22.62
C ALA A 89 -6.57 -7.80 -21.91
N TYR A 90 -6.57 -6.65 -21.23
CA TYR A 90 -7.72 -6.23 -20.44
C TYR A 90 -9.00 -6.08 -21.27
N ALA A 91 -8.89 -5.62 -22.53
CA ALA A 91 -10.02 -5.50 -23.45
C ALA A 91 -10.70 -6.85 -23.79
N ASP A 92 -9.96 -7.96 -23.68
CA ASP A 92 -10.46 -9.32 -23.92
C ASP A 92 -10.85 -10.03 -22.62
N ALA A 93 -10.58 -9.42 -21.46
CA ALA A 93 -10.86 -10.00 -20.16
C ALA A 93 -12.36 -9.96 -19.86
N LYS A 94 -12.85 -11.07 -19.29
CA LYS A 94 -14.21 -11.13 -18.75
C LYS A 94 -14.34 -10.20 -17.54
N PRO A 95 -15.55 -9.71 -17.21
CA PRO A 95 -15.78 -8.97 -15.97
C PRO A 95 -15.36 -9.78 -14.73
N LEU A 96 -14.78 -9.13 -13.73
CA LEU A 96 -14.33 -9.78 -12.48
C LEU A 96 -15.45 -10.60 -11.85
N ARG A 97 -16.65 -10.04 -11.79
CA ARG A 97 -17.85 -10.68 -11.23
C ARG A 97 -18.25 -11.97 -11.94
N GLU A 98 -18.09 -12.04 -13.27
CA GLU A 98 -18.33 -13.27 -14.02
C GLU A 98 -17.26 -14.32 -13.69
N MET A 99 -15.99 -13.91 -13.61
CA MET A 99 -14.90 -14.82 -13.29
C MET A 99 -15.05 -15.40 -11.88
N LEU A 100 -15.27 -14.57 -10.86
CA LEU A 100 -15.44 -15.01 -9.47
C LEU A 100 -16.71 -15.86 -9.29
N GLY A 101 -17.78 -15.58 -10.03
CA GLY A 101 -19.02 -16.37 -9.98
C GLY A 101 -18.88 -17.80 -10.50
N ASN A 102 -17.87 -18.07 -11.33
CA ASN A 102 -17.58 -19.40 -11.87
C ASN A 102 -16.52 -20.16 -11.06
N MET A 103 -15.94 -19.55 -10.00
CA MET A 103 -14.88 -20.16 -9.19
C MET A 103 -15.44 -20.80 -7.93
N ASP A 104 -14.95 -22.00 -7.61
CA ASP A 104 -15.23 -22.67 -6.33
C ASP A 104 -14.67 -21.90 -5.12
N GLU A 105 -15.26 -22.07 -3.93
CA GLU A 105 -14.78 -21.45 -2.69
C GLU A 105 -13.36 -21.90 -2.29
N ASN A 106 -12.95 -23.10 -2.73
CA ASN A 106 -11.63 -23.66 -2.44
C ASN A 106 -10.57 -23.26 -3.47
N TYR A 107 -10.92 -22.38 -4.41
CA TYR A 107 -9.97 -21.87 -5.39
C TYR A 107 -9.43 -20.51 -4.92
N PRO A 108 -8.10 -20.36 -4.74
CA PRO A 108 -7.50 -19.10 -4.32
C PRO A 108 -7.61 -18.04 -5.42
N LEU A 109 -7.63 -16.77 -5.03
CA LEU A 109 -7.78 -15.67 -5.98
C LEU A 109 -6.42 -15.00 -6.21
N THR A 110 -5.95 -15.00 -7.46
CA THR A 110 -4.80 -14.21 -7.90
C THR A 110 -5.19 -13.41 -9.13
N PHE A 111 -5.42 -12.11 -8.94
CA PHE A 111 -5.81 -11.19 -10.01
C PHE A 111 -4.94 -9.95 -9.96
N TYR A 112 -4.37 -9.59 -11.09
CA TYR A 112 -3.50 -8.42 -11.24
C TYR A 112 -3.94 -7.65 -12.47
N TYR A 113 -4.61 -6.52 -12.25
CA TYR A 113 -4.97 -5.58 -13.31
C TYR A 113 -3.89 -4.50 -13.38
N THR A 114 -3.23 -4.37 -14.52
CA THR A 114 -2.09 -3.45 -14.70
C THR A 114 -2.29 -2.53 -15.91
N SER A 115 -1.53 -1.45 -15.98
CA SER A 115 -1.51 -0.49 -17.09
C SER A 115 -0.14 -0.40 -17.79
N GLY A 116 0.67 -1.46 -17.70
CA GLY A 116 1.98 -1.53 -18.35
C GLY A 116 1.86 -1.51 -19.88
N LYS A 117 2.83 -0.88 -20.58
CA LYS A 117 2.84 -0.89 -22.05
C LYS A 117 3.18 -2.28 -22.57
N LYS A 118 4.22 -2.89 -22.01
CA LYS A 118 4.53 -4.32 -22.14
C LYS A 118 3.84 -5.07 -20.99
N SER A 119 3.57 -6.35 -21.20
CA SER A 119 2.92 -7.19 -20.18
C SER A 119 3.78 -7.43 -18.93
N ASN A 120 5.09 -7.23 -19.04
CA ASN A 120 6.04 -7.31 -17.94
C ASN A 120 6.46 -5.93 -17.41
N ASP A 121 5.86 -4.83 -17.87
CA ASP A 121 6.10 -3.52 -17.30
C ASP A 121 5.35 -3.38 -15.97
N ALA A 122 6.04 -2.88 -14.95
CA ALA A 122 5.42 -2.29 -13.78
C ALA A 122 4.58 -1.07 -14.18
N SER A 123 3.55 -0.76 -13.40
CA SER A 123 2.65 0.36 -13.71
C SER A 123 2.01 0.97 -12.48
N ALA A 124 1.70 2.27 -12.56
CA ALA A 124 1.10 3.01 -11.44
C ALA A 124 -0.41 2.78 -11.26
N TRP A 125 -1.17 2.52 -12.33
CA TRP A 125 -2.52 1.98 -12.18
C TRP A 125 -2.41 0.48 -11.96
N PHE A 126 -2.90 0.05 -10.81
CA PHE A 126 -2.77 -1.33 -10.36
C PHE A 126 -3.93 -1.71 -9.46
N PHE A 127 -4.43 -2.93 -9.61
CA PHE A 127 -5.38 -3.53 -8.70
C PHE A 127 -5.07 -5.03 -8.56
N GLU A 128 -4.77 -5.45 -7.34
CA GLU A 128 -4.41 -6.82 -6.98
C GLU A 128 -5.41 -7.39 -5.98
N ILE A 129 -5.87 -8.60 -6.28
CA ILE A 129 -6.53 -9.47 -5.31
C ILE A 129 -5.63 -10.68 -5.11
N PHE A 130 -5.18 -10.88 -3.88
CA PHE A 130 -4.54 -12.10 -3.41
C PHE A 130 -5.38 -12.67 -2.27
N ALA A 131 -6.06 -13.78 -2.47
CA ALA A 131 -7.03 -14.27 -1.50
C ALA A 131 -6.99 -15.78 -1.30
N GLN A 132 -7.08 -16.17 -0.03
CA GLN A 132 -7.00 -17.56 0.42
C GLN A 132 -8.27 -18.34 0.05
N ALA A 133 -8.10 -19.64 -0.17
CA ALA A 133 -9.17 -20.58 -0.37
C ALA A 133 -9.92 -20.90 0.94
N ALA A 134 -11.15 -21.41 0.84
CA ALA A 134 -11.95 -21.80 2.01
C ALA A 134 -11.28 -22.87 2.90
N TRP A 135 -10.45 -23.75 2.33
CA TRP A 135 -9.75 -24.77 3.11
C TRP A 135 -8.57 -24.20 3.91
N GLU A 136 -7.90 -23.16 3.41
CA GLU A 136 -6.83 -22.42 4.11
C GLU A 136 -7.42 -21.67 5.31
N SER A 137 -8.55 -21.00 5.10
CA SER A 137 -9.32 -20.37 6.17
C SER A 137 -9.68 -21.35 7.31
N LYS A 138 -10.11 -22.58 6.97
CA LYS A 138 -10.48 -23.62 7.95
C LYS A 138 -9.31 -24.09 8.82
N ILE A 139 -8.07 -23.97 8.35
CA ILE A 139 -6.86 -24.32 9.13
C ILE A 139 -6.21 -23.10 9.80
N GLY A 140 -6.85 -21.94 9.72
CA GLY A 140 -6.42 -20.70 10.38
C GLY A 140 -5.59 -19.76 9.50
N ASP A 141 -5.40 -20.08 8.22
CA ASP A 141 -4.69 -19.25 7.24
C ASP A 141 -5.69 -18.49 6.36
N ASP A 142 -6.36 -17.51 6.95
CA ASP A 142 -7.48 -16.78 6.32
C ASP A 142 -7.11 -15.36 5.88
N LEU A 143 -5.84 -14.97 5.99
CA LEU A 143 -5.47 -13.60 5.68
C LEU A 143 -5.35 -13.40 4.17
N SER A 144 -6.19 -12.52 3.64
CA SER A 144 -6.22 -12.12 2.24
C SER A 144 -5.87 -10.64 2.10
N VAL A 145 -5.47 -10.24 0.90
CA VAL A 145 -5.00 -8.90 0.59
C VAL A 145 -5.70 -8.31 -0.63
N LEU A 146 -6.04 -7.04 -0.51
CA LEU A 146 -6.37 -6.17 -1.62
C LEU A 146 -5.29 -5.08 -1.69
N GLU A 147 -4.62 -4.97 -2.83
CA GLU A 147 -3.78 -3.81 -3.14
C GLU A 147 -4.33 -3.03 -4.32
N PHE A 148 -4.26 -1.71 -4.25
CA PHE A 148 -4.59 -0.85 -5.40
C PHE A 148 -3.74 0.40 -5.37
N SER A 149 -3.46 0.95 -6.54
CA SER A 149 -2.66 2.17 -6.63
C SER A 149 -3.09 3.08 -7.77
N ILE A 150 -2.68 4.34 -7.62
CA ILE A 150 -2.87 5.38 -8.62
C ILE A 150 -1.52 6.09 -8.92
N PRO A 151 -1.37 6.71 -10.10
CA PRO A 151 -0.25 7.59 -10.39
C PRO A 151 -0.21 8.80 -9.45
N LEU A 152 0.99 9.23 -9.06
CA LEU A 152 1.15 10.44 -8.24
C LEU A 152 0.57 11.68 -8.91
N LEU A 153 0.68 11.80 -10.23
CA LEU A 153 0.06 12.91 -10.98
C LEU A 153 -1.46 12.94 -10.78
N TYR A 154 -2.13 11.78 -10.77
CA TYR A 154 -3.57 11.71 -10.53
C TYR A 154 -3.90 12.13 -9.10
N GLN A 155 -3.10 11.72 -8.12
CA GLN A 155 -3.25 12.14 -6.72
C GLN A 155 -3.11 13.66 -6.56
N GLU A 156 -2.09 14.26 -7.15
CA GLU A 156 -1.86 15.72 -7.08
C GLU A 156 -3.02 16.51 -7.68
N GLN A 157 -3.64 15.98 -8.74
CA GLN A 157 -4.80 16.61 -9.40
C GLN A 157 -6.11 16.35 -8.67
N ASN A 158 -6.19 15.26 -7.89
CA ASN A 158 -7.43 14.78 -7.26
C ASN A 158 -7.18 14.31 -5.81
N PRO A 159 -6.80 15.22 -4.89
CA PRO A 159 -6.24 14.86 -3.58
C PRO A 159 -7.16 14.01 -2.69
N LEU A 160 -8.47 14.09 -2.89
CA LEU A 160 -9.46 13.36 -2.10
C LEU A 160 -9.87 12.01 -2.70
N ASN A 161 -9.66 11.77 -3.99
CA ASN A 161 -10.24 10.58 -4.66
C ASN A 161 -9.66 9.28 -4.10
N PHE A 162 -8.35 9.23 -3.85
CA PHE A 162 -7.72 8.06 -3.26
C PHE A 162 -8.19 7.80 -1.82
N LEU A 163 -8.30 8.86 -1.01
CA LEU A 163 -8.80 8.78 0.36
C LEU A 163 -10.22 8.21 0.39
N CYS A 164 -11.12 8.70 -0.49
CA CYS A 164 -12.47 8.15 -0.63
C CYS A 164 -12.45 6.67 -1.00
N LEU A 165 -11.66 6.28 -2.02
CA LEU A 165 -11.54 4.88 -2.44
C LEU A 165 -11.05 3.98 -1.29
N PHE A 166 -10.02 4.41 -0.57
CA PHE A 166 -9.45 3.65 0.53
C PHE A 166 -10.46 3.44 1.66
N LEU A 167 -11.20 4.48 2.05
CA LEU A 167 -12.24 4.38 3.07
C LEU A 167 -13.41 3.50 2.62
N ASP A 168 -13.87 3.63 1.38
CA ASP A 168 -14.95 2.82 0.85
C ASP A 168 -14.56 1.34 0.77
N PHE A 169 -13.30 1.04 0.42
CA PHE A 169 -12.80 -0.34 0.40
C PHE A 169 -12.68 -0.89 1.81
N ALA A 170 -12.20 -0.07 2.77
CA ALA A 170 -12.16 -0.47 4.18
C ALA A 170 -13.57 -0.77 4.71
N ARG A 171 -14.58 0.06 4.40
CA ARG A 171 -15.97 -0.17 4.80
C ARG A 171 -16.56 -1.47 4.25
N ARG A 172 -16.21 -1.81 3.01
CA ARG A 172 -16.74 -3.00 2.32
C ARG A 172 -16.06 -4.29 2.78
N LEU A 173 -14.75 -4.23 3.01
CA LEU A 173 -13.94 -5.42 3.31
C LEU A 173 -13.70 -5.65 4.80
N ALA A 174 -14.01 -4.65 5.65
CA ALA A 174 -13.75 -4.69 7.09
C ALA A 174 -12.34 -5.24 7.44
N PRO A 175 -11.26 -4.65 6.88
CA PRO A 175 -9.91 -5.16 7.08
C PRO A 175 -9.46 -5.10 8.54
N GLU A 176 -8.62 -6.05 8.94
CA GLU A 176 -8.01 -6.11 10.27
C GLU A 176 -6.87 -5.09 10.42
N GLN A 177 -6.10 -4.91 9.35
CA GLN A 177 -5.02 -3.93 9.26
C GLN A 177 -4.87 -3.48 7.80
N GLY A 178 -4.18 -2.37 7.61
CA GLY A 178 -3.95 -1.82 6.29
C GLY A 178 -3.29 -0.47 6.39
N TYR A 179 -2.78 0.00 5.26
CA TYR A 179 -2.08 1.26 5.18
C TYR A 179 -2.08 1.76 3.74
N ALA A 180 -1.84 3.05 3.54
CA ALA A 180 -1.61 3.60 2.21
C ALA A 180 -0.62 4.75 2.23
N GLY A 181 0.20 4.85 1.18
CA GLY A 181 1.22 5.87 1.02
C GLY A 181 2.08 5.61 -0.21
N HIS A 182 3.24 6.26 -0.29
CA HIS A 182 4.16 6.06 -1.38
C HIS A 182 4.67 4.62 -1.39
N ALA A 183 4.67 4.00 -2.57
CA ALA A 183 5.20 2.65 -2.77
C ALA A 183 5.74 2.48 -4.18
N PHE A 184 6.59 1.48 -4.40
CA PHE A 184 6.89 1.01 -5.74
C PHE A 184 5.98 -0.17 -6.09
N ASN A 185 5.28 -0.06 -7.21
CA ASN A 185 4.75 -1.25 -7.86
C ASN A 185 5.87 -1.88 -8.66
N LEU A 186 6.12 -3.16 -8.43
CA LEU A 186 7.09 -3.95 -9.17
C LEU A 186 6.43 -4.67 -10.35
N SER A 187 7.23 -5.05 -11.34
CA SER A 187 6.77 -5.88 -12.44
C SER A 187 6.17 -7.18 -11.88
N VAL A 188 4.91 -7.47 -12.20
CA VAL A 188 4.22 -8.65 -11.65
C VAL A 188 4.91 -9.96 -12.07
N THR A 189 5.39 -10.04 -13.31
CA THR A 189 6.03 -11.25 -13.84
C THR A 189 7.54 -11.34 -13.58
N ASN A 190 8.15 -10.24 -13.13
CA ASN A 190 9.57 -10.14 -12.85
C ASN A 190 9.82 -9.50 -11.48
N ARG A 191 8.95 -9.79 -10.50
CA ARG A 191 8.97 -9.10 -9.20
C ARG A 191 10.31 -9.28 -8.50
N ASP A 192 10.76 -10.53 -8.40
CA ASP A 192 11.99 -10.92 -7.71
C ASP A 192 13.20 -10.13 -8.24
N ASP A 193 13.34 -10.01 -9.56
CA ASP A 193 14.46 -9.29 -10.19
C ASP A 193 14.46 -7.78 -9.89
N ASN A 194 13.35 -7.22 -9.39
CA ASN A 194 13.17 -5.79 -9.14
C ASN A 194 13.04 -5.41 -7.66
N GLU A 195 12.91 -6.39 -6.76
CA GLU A 195 12.97 -6.16 -5.31
C GLU A 195 14.26 -5.45 -4.85
N PRO A 196 15.44 -5.68 -5.46
CA PRO A 196 16.64 -4.93 -5.10
C PRO A 196 16.53 -3.43 -5.37
N THR A 197 15.82 -3.04 -6.43
CA THR A 197 15.52 -1.63 -6.72
C THR A 197 14.64 -1.04 -5.62
N GLU A 198 13.59 -1.76 -5.19
CA GLU A 198 12.75 -1.33 -4.06
C GLU A 198 13.56 -1.20 -2.77
N ALA A 199 14.40 -2.18 -2.44
CA ALA A 199 15.25 -2.16 -1.25
C ALA A 199 16.21 -0.96 -1.24
N PHE A 200 16.82 -0.66 -2.40
CA PHE A 200 17.71 0.48 -2.56
C PHE A 200 16.99 1.82 -2.39
N MET A 201 15.75 1.92 -2.89
CA MET A 201 14.93 3.13 -2.77
C MET A 201 14.39 3.32 -1.35
N ALA A 202 14.02 2.24 -0.67
CA ALA A 202 13.52 2.28 0.71
C ALA A 202 14.52 2.88 1.70
N ALA A 203 15.82 2.67 1.47
CA ALA A 203 16.88 3.28 2.28
C ALA A 203 16.97 4.81 2.11
N ARG A 204 16.43 5.36 1.01
CA ARG A 204 16.43 6.81 0.69
C ARG A 204 15.10 7.48 0.96
N MET A 205 14.03 6.70 0.96
CA MET A 205 12.65 7.15 1.17
C MET A 205 12.04 6.39 2.35
N PRO A 206 12.28 6.82 3.60
CA PRO A 206 11.71 6.20 4.81
C PRO A 206 10.18 6.17 4.84
N SER A 207 9.50 6.97 4.02
CA SER A 207 8.05 6.95 3.87
C SER A 207 7.54 5.80 2.99
N LEU A 208 8.42 5.19 2.19
CA LEU A 208 8.07 4.20 1.17
C LEU A 208 7.63 2.87 1.81
N ASP A 209 6.47 2.37 1.38
CA ASP A 209 6.06 0.99 1.63
C ASP A 209 6.84 0.00 0.75
N VAL A 210 7.16 -1.17 1.31
CA VAL A 210 7.98 -2.19 0.65
C VAL A 210 7.46 -3.60 0.86
N GLY A 211 7.88 -4.50 -0.02
CA GLY A 211 7.61 -5.92 0.08
C GLY A 211 6.27 -6.32 -0.50
N THR A 212 6.09 -7.63 -0.66
CA THR A 212 4.89 -8.20 -1.29
C THR A 212 3.85 -8.52 -0.24
N ALA A 213 2.71 -7.84 -0.26
CA ALA A 213 1.68 -8.03 0.75
C ALA A 213 1.11 -9.46 0.77
N GLY A 214 0.93 -10.10 -0.39
CA GLY A 214 0.52 -11.51 -0.49
C GLY A 214 1.56 -12.52 0.01
N LEU A 215 2.85 -12.18 0.06
CA LEU A 215 3.85 -13.06 0.70
C LEU A 215 3.73 -13.00 2.23
N LEU A 216 3.39 -11.83 2.77
CA LEU A 216 3.23 -11.63 4.22
C LEU A 216 2.04 -12.41 4.78
N THR A 217 0.98 -12.64 4.00
CA THR A 217 -0.17 -13.43 4.48
C THR A 217 0.21 -14.86 4.84
N ASN A 218 1.19 -15.43 4.15
CA ASN A 218 1.66 -16.80 4.34
C ASN A 218 2.86 -16.90 5.31
N THR A 219 3.20 -15.79 5.98
CA THR A 219 4.39 -15.71 6.83
C THR A 219 4.04 -15.98 8.29
N PRO A 220 4.64 -16.99 8.95
CA PRO A 220 4.32 -17.31 10.35
C PRO A 220 4.55 -16.16 11.33
N GLU A 221 5.55 -15.30 11.08
CA GLU A 221 5.84 -14.13 11.91
C GLU A 221 4.78 -13.02 11.77
N PHE A 222 3.97 -13.05 10.71
CA PHE A 222 2.89 -12.09 10.45
C PHE A 222 1.62 -12.44 11.27
N GLN A 223 1.83 -12.46 12.59
CA GLN A 223 0.86 -12.82 13.62
C GLN A 223 -0.36 -11.89 13.68
N PRO A 224 -1.54 -12.38 14.08
CA PRO A 224 -2.73 -11.55 14.26
C PRO A 224 -2.54 -10.40 15.27
N THR A 225 -3.35 -9.35 15.11
CA THR A 225 -3.47 -8.22 16.06
C THR A 225 -2.20 -7.37 16.24
N LYS A 226 -1.39 -7.28 15.19
CA LYS A 226 -0.29 -6.30 15.05
C LYS A 226 -0.42 -5.52 13.75
N ILE A 227 0.35 -4.45 13.61
CA ILE A 227 0.44 -3.67 12.37
C ILE A 227 1.82 -3.82 11.72
N LYS A 228 1.85 -4.02 10.39
CA LYS A 228 3.09 -3.99 9.58
C LYS A 228 3.82 -2.66 9.76
N THR A 229 3.12 -1.56 9.53
CA THR A 229 3.71 -0.22 9.50
C THR A 229 2.64 0.84 9.66
N VAL A 230 3.08 2.10 9.77
CA VAL A 230 2.24 3.28 9.62
C VAL A 230 2.59 3.96 8.31
N SER A 231 1.61 4.65 7.71
CA SER A 231 1.80 5.43 6.49
C SER A 231 0.84 6.62 6.48
N TRP A 232 0.66 7.28 5.33
CA TRP A 232 -0.27 8.40 5.17
C TRP A 232 -1.65 8.04 5.70
N LEU A 233 -2.17 6.88 5.29
CA LEU A 233 -3.37 6.28 5.86
C LEU A 233 -2.95 5.00 6.61
N THR A 234 -3.52 4.79 7.79
CA THR A 234 -3.30 3.58 8.60
C THR A 234 -4.63 3.08 9.16
N VAL A 235 -4.95 1.81 8.90
CA VAL A 235 -6.16 1.13 9.37
C VAL A 235 -5.85 0.40 10.68
N LEU A 236 -6.69 0.62 11.68
CA LEU A 236 -6.73 -0.20 12.89
C LEU A 236 -8.15 -0.74 13.05
N ASP A 237 -8.29 -2.06 13.08
CA ASP A 237 -9.52 -2.69 13.59
C ASP A 237 -9.69 -2.44 15.09
N GLN A 238 -10.89 -2.73 15.61
CA GLN A 238 -11.18 -2.50 17.03
C GLN A 238 -10.17 -3.16 17.99
N PRO A 239 -9.77 -4.45 17.82
CA PRO A 239 -8.72 -5.05 18.65
C PRO A 239 -7.39 -4.28 18.66
N ARG A 240 -6.90 -3.83 17.50
CA ARG A 240 -5.64 -3.04 17.43
C ARG A 240 -5.82 -1.64 18.01
N LEU A 241 -6.98 -1.02 17.80
CA LEU A 241 -7.32 0.28 18.38
C LEU A 241 -7.33 0.21 19.92
N ASP A 242 -7.90 -0.85 20.49
CA ASP A 242 -7.92 -1.08 21.94
C ASP A 242 -6.50 -1.28 22.49
N LEU A 243 -5.65 -2.04 21.81
CA LEU A 243 -4.24 -2.20 22.18
C LEU A 243 -3.43 -0.89 22.07
N ALA A 244 -3.83 0.01 21.17
CA ALA A 244 -3.28 1.36 21.07
C ALA A 244 -3.82 2.33 22.14
N GLY A 245 -4.70 1.87 23.04
CA GLY A 245 -5.29 2.66 24.12
C GLY A 245 -6.61 3.36 23.75
N GLY A 246 -7.20 3.05 22.60
CA GLY A 246 -8.48 3.59 22.14
C GLY A 246 -8.38 4.93 21.41
N LEU A 247 -9.47 5.31 20.72
CA LEU A 247 -9.52 6.50 19.87
C LEU A 247 -9.24 7.80 20.64
N ASP A 248 -9.81 7.98 21.83
CA ASP A 248 -9.63 9.19 22.64
C ASP A 248 -8.16 9.40 23.02
N THR A 249 -7.46 8.31 23.35
CA THR A 249 -6.02 8.33 23.65
C THR A 249 -5.20 8.75 22.44
N LEU A 250 -5.52 8.24 21.25
CA LEU A 250 -4.85 8.65 20.00
C LEU A 250 -5.09 10.13 19.71
N ARG A 251 -6.35 10.61 19.83
CA ARG A 251 -6.72 12.01 19.60
C ARG A 251 -6.06 12.97 20.59
N ALA A 252 -5.84 12.54 21.84
CA ALA A 252 -5.13 13.33 22.83
C ALA A 252 -3.62 13.46 22.53
N GLN A 253 -3.02 12.42 21.93
CA GLN A 253 -1.60 12.36 21.61
C GLN A 253 -1.24 12.92 20.23
N LEU A 254 -2.20 13.09 19.33
CA LEU A 254 -1.95 13.52 17.95
C LEU A 254 -2.63 14.87 17.67
N PRO A 255 -1.92 15.88 17.13
CA PRO A 255 -2.52 17.19 16.84
C PRO A 255 -3.65 17.12 15.80
N ALA A 256 -4.87 17.49 16.17
CA ALA A 256 -6.03 17.50 15.27
C ALA A 256 -5.87 18.42 14.04
N SER A 257 -4.89 19.32 14.02
CA SER A 257 -4.55 20.13 12.85
C SER A 257 -3.86 19.33 11.74
N HIS A 258 -3.30 18.16 12.04
CA HIS A 258 -2.52 17.34 11.10
C HIS A 258 -3.00 15.88 11.03
N PHE A 259 -3.83 15.45 11.98
CA PHE A 259 -4.38 14.10 12.02
C PHE A 259 -5.90 14.11 11.91
N ALA A 260 -6.44 13.27 11.03
CA ALA A 260 -7.86 13.00 10.92
C ALA A 260 -8.13 11.52 11.19
N PHE A 261 -9.32 11.24 11.70
CA PHE A 261 -9.78 9.89 12.03
C PHE A 261 -11.11 9.67 11.33
N TYR A 262 -11.30 8.49 10.75
CA TYR A 262 -12.51 8.11 10.04
C TYR A 262 -12.97 6.73 10.52
N GLU A 263 -14.23 6.59 10.89
CA GLU A 263 -14.80 5.27 11.15
C GLU A 263 -15.08 4.56 9.82
N TYR A 264 -14.74 3.28 9.76
CA TYR A 264 -15.10 2.40 8.63
C TYR A 264 -16.00 1.24 9.06
N GLY A 265 -16.53 1.27 10.28
CA GLY A 265 -17.45 0.28 10.84
C GLY A 265 -16.76 -0.76 11.73
N ALA A 266 -15.65 -1.36 11.28
CA ALA A 266 -14.90 -2.36 12.07
C ALA A 266 -13.72 -1.76 12.87
N GLY A 267 -13.49 -0.46 12.73
CA GLY A 267 -12.40 0.25 13.38
C GLY A 267 -12.24 1.66 12.83
N VAL A 268 -11.00 2.17 12.85
CA VAL A 268 -10.66 3.52 12.40
C VAL A 268 -9.58 3.53 11.33
N VAL A 269 -9.69 4.49 10.40
CA VAL A 269 -8.61 4.91 9.52
C VAL A 269 -8.04 6.22 10.05
N ILE A 270 -6.72 6.24 10.25
CA ILE A 270 -5.96 7.40 10.69
C ILE A 270 -5.28 8.00 9.46
N GLN A 271 -5.55 9.27 9.18
CA GLN A 271 -4.81 10.07 8.20
C GLN A 271 -3.74 10.88 8.92
N ALA A 272 -2.47 10.65 8.58
CA ALA A 272 -1.29 11.30 9.13
C ALA A 272 -0.74 12.34 8.15
N GLY A 273 -1.10 13.61 8.34
CA GLY A 273 -0.73 14.71 7.46
C GLY A 273 -1.74 14.97 6.33
N ALA A 274 -1.67 16.16 5.75
CA ALA A 274 -2.58 16.59 4.68
C ALA A 274 -2.41 15.77 3.39
N TYR A 275 -1.18 15.42 3.04
CA TYR A 275 -0.87 14.73 1.79
C TYR A 275 0.08 13.55 2.05
N PRO A 276 0.12 12.54 1.16
CA PRO A 276 1.16 11.51 1.23
C PRO A 276 2.54 12.16 1.12
N SER A 277 3.36 12.00 2.15
CA SER A 277 4.68 12.64 2.21
C SER A 277 5.80 11.67 1.86
N GLY A 278 6.75 12.14 1.04
CA GLY A 278 8.01 11.46 0.76
C GLY A 278 9.06 11.62 1.87
N GLY A 279 8.86 12.59 2.76
CA GLY A 279 9.91 13.15 3.63
C GLY A 279 10.42 14.48 3.07
N ASP A 280 11.21 15.20 3.87
CA ASP A 280 11.92 16.39 3.40
C ASP A 280 13.38 16.04 3.04
N GLY A 281 14.07 16.95 2.33
CA GLY A 281 15.42 16.69 1.83
C GLY A 281 16.53 16.70 2.90
N GLU A 282 16.28 17.33 4.05
CA GLU A 282 17.24 17.46 5.16
C GLU A 282 17.07 16.34 6.20
N ASP A 283 15.83 15.96 6.48
CA ASP A 283 15.42 14.76 7.19
C ASP A 283 14.33 14.01 6.41
N PRO A 284 14.67 12.82 5.88
CA PRO A 284 13.78 12.09 5.00
C PRO A 284 12.57 11.45 5.71
N LYS A 285 12.39 11.63 7.03
CA LYS A 285 11.21 11.13 7.75
C LYS A 285 10.12 12.21 7.85
N PRO A 286 8.88 11.94 7.39
CA PRO A 286 7.73 12.82 7.65
C PRO A 286 7.43 12.89 9.15
N ALA A 287 7.23 14.09 9.70
CA ALA A 287 7.00 14.28 11.13
C ALA A 287 5.69 13.64 11.58
N ALA A 288 4.64 13.72 10.75
CA ALA A 288 3.37 13.06 11.02
C ALA A 288 3.55 11.53 11.17
N TYR A 289 4.41 10.91 10.36
CA TYR A 289 4.60 9.47 10.40
C TYR A 289 5.46 9.05 11.60
N VAL A 290 6.47 9.86 11.96
CA VAL A 290 7.27 9.63 13.18
C VAL A 290 6.40 9.65 14.43
N LEU A 291 5.52 10.65 14.56
CA LEU A 291 4.64 10.76 15.71
C LEU A 291 3.63 9.61 15.78
N LEU A 292 3.00 9.25 14.65
CA LEU A 292 2.07 8.12 14.61
C LEU A 292 2.78 6.81 14.92
N ASN A 293 3.97 6.60 14.34
CA ASN A 293 4.81 5.44 14.59
C ASN A 293 5.18 5.31 16.07
N HIS A 294 5.54 6.41 16.73
CA HIS A 294 5.85 6.42 18.16
C HIS A 294 4.65 5.98 19.01
N VAL A 295 3.45 6.51 18.72
CA VAL A 295 2.22 6.16 19.46
C VAL A 295 1.80 4.72 19.23
N LEU A 296 1.99 4.17 18.02
CA LEU A 296 1.61 2.80 17.66
C LEU A 296 2.74 1.77 17.80
N LYS A 297 3.90 2.17 18.32
CA LYS A 297 5.13 1.35 18.37
C LYS A 297 4.90 0.02 19.07
N SER A 298 4.13 0.01 20.15
CA SER A 298 3.87 -1.19 20.97
C SER A 298 3.08 -2.29 20.25
N ILE A 299 2.33 -1.94 19.20
CA ILE A 299 1.49 -2.87 18.43
C ILE A 299 2.07 -3.18 17.05
N ARG A 300 3.24 -2.63 16.71
CA ARG A 300 3.94 -2.91 15.45
C ARG A 300 4.65 -4.27 15.50
N TYR A 301 4.82 -4.92 14.36
CA TYR A 301 5.73 -6.06 14.30
C TYR A 301 7.17 -5.64 14.60
N GLU A 302 7.86 -6.47 15.36
CA GLU A 302 9.31 -6.35 15.59
C GLU A 302 10.12 -7.03 14.48
N THR A 303 9.51 -8.06 13.90
CA THR A 303 10.00 -8.82 12.74
C THR A 303 8.81 -9.40 11.97
N VAL A 304 8.99 -9.52 10.66
CA VAL A 304 8.09 -10.27 9.76
C VAL A 304 8.88 -11.32 8.98
N GLY A 305 10.06 -11.73 9.48
CA GLY A 305 10.97 -12.59 8.73
C GLY A 305 11.57 -11.87 7.54
N SER A 306 10.83 -11.81 6.42
CA SER A 306 11.27 -11.21 5.17
C SER A 306 10.16 -10.39 4.52
N LEU A 307 10.54 -9.24 3.96
CA LEU A 307 9.66 -8.44 3.09
C LEU A 307 9.88 -8.79 1.61
N HIS A 308 11.00 -9.44 1.31
CA HIS A 308 11.48 -9.81 -0.03
C HIS A 308 11.81 -11.30 -0.13
N GLY A 309 11.92 -11.79 -1.36
CA GLY A 309 12.54 -13.07 -1.69
C GLY A 309 14.00 -13.14 -1.23
N GLY A 310 14.51 -14.37 -1.10
CA GLY A 310 15.91 -14.60 -0.77
C GLY A 310 16.83 -14.16 -1.90
N SER A 311 17.99 -13.59 -1.57
CA SER A 311 18.97 -13.19 -2.58
C SER A 311 19.54 -14.40 -3.34
N HIS A 312 19.68 -14.24 -4.66
CA HIS A 312 20.25 -15.25 -5.55
C HIS A 312 21.73 -15.01 -5.88
N ASP A 313 22.14 -13.75 -5.99
CA ASP A 313 23.46 -13.31 -6.48
C ASP A 313 24.17 -12.32 -5.53
N GLY A 314 23.68 -12.13 -4.31
CA GLY A 314 24.20 -11.17 -3.32
C GLY A 314 23.63 -9.74 -3.47
N GLU A 315 22.55 -9.58 -4.22
CA GLU A 315 21.80 -8.34 -4.40
C GLU A 315 21.10 -7.88 -3.11
N LEU A 316 20.80 -6.58 -3.02
CA LEU A 316 20.10 -6.02 -1.85
C LEU A 316 18.71 -6.62 -1.73
N ARG A 317 18.36 -7.08 -0.53
CA ARG A 317 17.02 -7.56 -0.17
C ARG A 317 16.67 -7.13 1.26
N LEU A 318 15.38 -6.97 1.52
CA LEU A 318 14.84 -6.72 2.85
C LEU A 318 14.42 -8.06 3.48
N VAL A 319 15.42 -8.77 4.03
CA VAL A 319 15.28 -10.09 4.65
C VAL A 319 15.96 -10.11 6.02
N GLY A 320 15.34 -10.78 6.99
CA GLY A 320 15.82 -10.84 8.38
C GLY A 320 16.09 -9.46 8.96
N TRP A 321 17.34 -9.19 9.34
CA TRP A 321 17.71 -7.93 9.98
C TRP A 321 17.38 -6.69 9.16
N SER A 322 17.54 -6.69 7.83
CA SER A 322 17.23 -5.51 7.01
C SER A 322 15.72 -5.26 6.91
N ALA A 323 14.89 -6.31 6.94
CA ALA A 323 13.44 -6.18 7.07
C ALA A 323 13.07 -5.56 8.42
N ASP A 324 13.68 -6.03 9.51
CA ASP A 324 13.44 -5.49 10.86
C ASP A 324 13.83 -4.01 10.96
N GLN A 325 14.95 -3.61 10.34
CA GLN A 325 15.33 -2.19 10.28
C GLN A 325 14.32 -1.36 9.50
N TRP A 326 13.77 -1.90 8.42
CA TRP A 326 12.72 -1.21 7.67
C TRP A 326 11.46 -1.02 8.51
N LEU A 327 11.05 -2.01 9.32
CA LEU A 327 9.91 -1.85 10.25
C LEU A 327 10.16 -0.73 11.28
N LYS A 328 11.43 -0.53 11.67
CA LYS A 328 11.89 0.47 12.66
C LYS A 328 12.35 1.80 12.05
N ARG A 329 12.23 1.98 10.73
CA ARG A 329 12.82 3.12 10.01
C ARG A 329 12.33 4.50 10.47
N LEU A 330 11.19 4.56 11.14
CA LEU A 330 10.57 5.77 11.69
C LEU A 330 10.79 5.93 13.21
N ASP A 331 11.56 5.04 13.84
CA ASP A 331 11.86 5.14 15.27
C ASP A 331 12.82 6.31 15.53
N VAL A 332 12.51 7.03 16.60
CA VAL A 332 13.32 8.12 17.16
C VAL A 332 13.32 7.97 18.68
N ASP A 333 14.25 8.65 19.36
CA ASP A 333 14.29 8.63 20.82
C ASP A 333 13.10 9.40 21.41
N ASP A 334 12.55 8.91 22.53
CA ASP A 334 11.40 9.54 23.19
C ASP A 334 11.68 11.01 23.57
N ALA A 335 12.95 11.34 23.83
CA ALA A 335 13.40 12.70 24.12
C ALA A 335 13.25 13.65 22.92
N ASP A 336 13.21 13.13 21.69
CA ASP A 336 13.11 13.93 20.46
C ASP A 336 11.65 14.19 20.03
N ILE A 337 10.68 13.45 20.59
CA ILE A 337 9.25 13.59 20.25
C ILE A 337 8.73 15.03 20.35
N PRO A 338 9.09 15.84 21.36
CA PRO A 338 8.71 17.25 21.39
C PRO A 338 9.23 18.06 20.20
N ALA A 339 10.45 17.78 19.73
CA ALA A 339 11.05 18.45 18.57
C ALA A 339 10.33 18.05 17.27
N TRP A 340 10.00 16.77 17.11
CA TRP A 340 9.19 16.27 16.00
C TRP A 340 7.79 16.88 15.96
N ARG A 341 7.15 17.01 17.13
CA ARG A 341 5.86 17.70 17.23
C ARG A 341 5.97 19.19 16.85
N ALA A 342 7.03 19.87 17.27
CA ALA A 342 7.27 21.25 16.85
C ALA A 342 7.48 21.36 15.33
N LYS A 343 8.28 20.46 14.74
CA LYS A 343 8.53 20.37 13.30
C LYS A 343 7.23 20.19 12.51
N LEU A 344 6.36 19.28 12.95
CA LEU A 344 5.04 19.06 12.35
C LEU A 344 4.24 20.37 12.33
N LEU A 345 4.09 21.01 13.50
CA LEU A 345 3.25 22.21 13.65
C LEU A 345 3.79 23.44 12.92
N SER A 346 5.09 23.51 12.63
CA SER A 346 5.71 24.67 11.98
C SER A 346 5.88 24.52 10.48
N ASN A 347 6.12 23.31 9.99
CA ASN A 347 6.63 23.08 8.63
C ASN A 347 5.66 22.29 7.73
N GLU A 348 4.78 21.48 8.30
CA GLU A 348 3.87 20.64 7.50
C GLU A 348 2.50 21.31 7.31
N PRO A 349 1.82 21.05 6.18
CA PRO A 349 0.52 21.63 5.89
C PRO A 349 -0.56 21.12 6.84
N HIS A 350 -1.43 22.03 7.27
CA HIS A 350 -2.61 21.70 8.05
C HIS A 350 -3.67 20.97 7.23
N LEU A 351 -4.49 20.19 7.92
CA LEU A 351 -5.69 19.61 7.36
C LEU A 351 -6.74 20.68 7.07
N ASP A 352 -7.31 20.63 5.88
CA ASP A 352 -8.42 21.49 5.45
C ASP A 352 -9.38 20.75 4.51
N ALA A 353 -10.37 21.46 3.97
CA ALA A 353 -11.42 20.87 3.13
C ALA A 353 -10.93 20.36 1.75
N THR A 354 -9.70 20.68 1.35
CA THR A 354 -9.09 20.23 0.09
C THR A 354 -8.39 18.87 0.23
N ASN A 355 -8.07 18.46 1.47
CA ASN A 355 -7.27 17.28 1.75
C ASN A 355 -7.83 16.37 2.86
N THR A 356 -9.00 16.72 3.42
CA THR A 356 -9.75 15.85 4.33
C THR A 356 -11.21 15.75 3.95
N LEU A 357 -11.85 14.65 4.37
CA LEU A 357 -13.27 14.46 4.18
C LEU A 357 -14.07 15.06 5.34
N PRO A 358 -15.31 15.52 5.09
CA PRO A 358 -16.15 16.17 6.11
C PRO A 358 -16.58 15.22 7.23
N GLU A 359 -16.51 13.91 7.01
CA GLU A 359 -16.90 12.84 7.95
C GLU A 359 -15.82 12.49 8.99
N ARG A 360 -14.73 13.29 9.09
CA ARG A 360 -13.69 13.09 10.11
C ARG A 360 -14.22 13.34 11.54
N LEU A 361 -13.75 12.53 12.49
CA LEU A 361 -14.18 12.52 13.90
C LEU A 361 -13.63 13.66 14.77
#